data_AF-F8KTG0-F1
#
_entry.id   AF-F8KTG0-F1
#
_cell.length_a   1.000
_cell.length_b   1.000
_cell.length_c   1.000
_cell.angle_alpha   90.00
_cell.angle_beta   90.00
_cell.angle_gamma   90.00
#
_symmetry.space_group_name_H-M   'P 1'
#
loop_
_entity.id
_entity.type
_entity.pdbx_description
1 polymer ?
#
loop_
_entity_poly.entity_id
_entity_poly.type
_entity_poly.pdbx_seq_one_letter_code
_entity_poly.pdbx_strand_id
1 'polypeptide(L)'
;MPTYLIVLLVVVVLVGVFLFVLRKKAPIAIEQDTLSMKEVIAFFKEGEVMQSLKASNNMVAVAIQEKQSDERLKITLTPYDKQQNTIPPSVPMKIYLVKRLDEDLAKNFGDKSMLVLQ
;
A
#
# COMPACT_ATOMS: atom_id res chain seq x y z
N MET A 1 35.46 0.39 -32.67
CA MET A 1 34.00 0.18 -32.67
C MET A 1 33.46 -0.96 -31.76
N PRO A 2 34.20 -1.57 -30.81
CA PRO A 2 33.58 -2.55 -29.88
C PRO A 2 33.12 -1.95 -28.53
N THR A 3 33.65 -0.79 -28.12
CA THR A 3 33.37 -0.17 -26.82
C THR A 3 31.91 0.27 -26.66
N TYR A 4 31.30 0.84 -27.70
CA TYR A 4 29.89 1.27 -27.67
C TYR A 4 28.91 0.09 -27.51
N LEU A 5 29.23 -1.07 -28.09
CA LEU A 5 28.44 -2.30 -27.94
C LEU A 5 28.47 -2.81 -26.50
N ILE A 6 29.64 -2.77 -25.86
CA ILE A 6 29.80 -3.19 -24.46
C ILE A 6 29.05 -2.24 -23.51
N VAL A 7 29.16 -0.93 -23.73
CA VAL A 7 28.46 0.07 -22.92
C VAL A 7 26.94 -0.10 -23.05
N LEU A 8 26.42 -0.31 -24.27
CA LEU A 8 24.99 -0.51 -24.50
C LEU A 8 24.47 -1.79 -23.82
N LEU A 9 25.25 -2.87 -23.85
CA LEU A 9 24.90 -4.14 -23.20
C LEU A 9 24.84 -3.99 -21.68
N VAL A 10 25.81 -3.27 -21.07
CA VAL A 10 25.81 -2.97 -19.63
C VAL A 10 24.59 -2.12 -19.23
N VAL A 11 24.23 -1.11 -20.03
CA VAL A 11 23.05 -0.27 -19.78
C VAL A 11 21.76 -1.10 -19.84
N VAL A 12 21.62 -1.99 -20.82
CA VAL A 12 20.44 -2.86 -20.94
C VAL A 12 20.31 -3.81 -19.74
N VAL A 13 21.42 -4.38 -19.26
CA VAL A 13 21.41 -5.25 -18.08
C VAL A 13 21.04 -4.45 -16.82
N LEU A 14 21.58 -3.24 -16.63
CA LEU A 14 21.25 -2.39 -15.49
C LEU A 14 19.78 -1.97 -15.48
N VAL A 15 19.22 -1.59 -16.63
CA VAL A 15 17.79 -1.24 -16.77
C VAL A 15 16.92 -2.48 -16.52
N GLY A 16 17.32 -3.65 -17.04
CA GLY A 16 16.63 -4.91 -16.82
C GLY A 16 16.58 -5.32 -15.35
N VAL A 17 17.70 -5.21 -14.63
CA VAL A 17 17.77 -5.49 -13.19
C VAL A 17 16.95 -4.48 -12.39
N PHE A 18 17.02 -3.19 -12.74
CA PHE A 18 16.23 -2.15 -12.09
C PHE A 18 14.72 -2.38 -12.24
N LEU A 19 14.25 -2.68 -13.46
CA LEU A 19 12.84 -3.00 -13.73
C LEU A 19 12.38 -4.29 -13.03
N PHE A 20 13.26 -5.29 -12.94
CA PHE A 20 12.96 -6.56 -12.26
C PHE A 20 12.81 -6.40 -10.74
N VAL A 21 13.64 -5.56 -10.12
CA VAL A 21 13.53 -5.22 -8.69
C VAL A 21 12.24 -4.43 -8.42
N LEU A 22 11.82 -3.53 -9.32
CA LEU A 22 10.56 -2.79 -9.18
C LEU A 22 9.31 -3.70 -9.24
N ARG A 23 9.31 -4.74 -10.08
CA ARG A 23 8.14 -5.64 -10.23
C ARG A 23 7.84 -6.52 -9.02
N LYS A 24 8.81 -6.81 -8.16
CA LYS A 24 8.64 -7.76 -7.04
C LYS A 24 7.84 -7.24 -5.84
N LYS A 25 7.50 -5.95 -5.82
CA LYS A 25 6.84 -5.31 -4.65
C LYS A 25 5.47 -4.72 -4.93
N ALA A 26 4.82 -5.10 -6.04
CA ALA A 26 3.41 -4.76 -6.18
C ALA A 26 2.62 -5.58 -5.15
N PRO A 27 1.93 -4.95 -4.19
CA PRO A 27 1.09 -5.67 -3.24
C PRO A 27 -0.01 -6.37 -4.02
N ILE A 28 -0.15 -7.68 -3.80
CA ILE A 28 -1.22 -8.45 -4.42
C ILE A 28 -2.53 -7.94 -3.81
N ALA A 29 -3.42 -7.45 -4.65
CA ALA A 29 -4.74 -7.01 -4.22
C ALA A 29 -5.57 -8.23 -3.82
N ILE A 30 -6.14 -8.20 -2.62
CA ILE A 30 -7.01 -9.25 -2.10
C ILE A 30 -8.45 -8.92 -2.50
N GLU A 31 -9.04 -9.76 -3.36
CA GLU A 31 -10.45 -9.62 -3.73
C GLU A 31 -11.35 -10.23 -2.65
N GLN A 32 -12.27 -9.44 -2.11
CA GLN A 32 -13.28 -9.91 -1.17
C GLN A 32 -14.57 -9.11 -1.31
N ASP A 33 -15.72 -9.69 -0.98
CA ASP A 33 -16.99 -8.97 -1.18
C ASP A 33 -17.16 -7.78 -0.23
N THR A 34 -16.77 -7.94 1.04
CA THR A 34 -16.91 -6.91 2.08
C THR A 34 -15.63 -6.82 2.92
N LEU A 35 -15.19 -5.60 3.26
CA LEU A 35 -14.12 -5.36 4.24
C LEU A 35 -14.71 -4.82 5.54
N SER A 36 -14.41 -5.49 6.65
CA SER A 36 -14.85 -5.11 7.98
C SER A 36 -13.80 -4.28 8.74
N MET A 37 -14.27 -3.46 9.69
CA MET A 37 -13.38 -2.72 10.58
C MET A 37 -12.50 -3.68 11.41
N LYS A 38 -13.00 -4.87 11.75
CA LYS A 38 -12.24 -5.89 12.48
C LYS A 38 -11.01 -6.35 11.71
N GLU A 39 -11.13 -6.57 10.41
CA GLU A 39 -10.01 -6.96 9.55
C GLU A 39 -8.99 -5.83 9.41
N VAL A 40 -9.47 -4.59 9.26
CA VAL A 40 -8.62 -3.39 9.22
C VAL A 40 -7.79 -3.29 10.50
N ILE A 41 -8.44 -3.37 11.66
CA ILE A 41 -7.75 -3.33 12.96
C ILE A 41 -6.80 -4.53 13.13
N ALA A 42 -7.20 -5.72 12.69
CA ALA A 42 -6.37 -6.92 12.79
C ALA A 42 -5.05 -6.74 12.01
N PHE A 43 -5.10 -6.17 10.80
CA PHE A 43 -3.90 -5.83 10.04
C PHE A 43 -2.97 -4.89 10.80
N PHE A 44 -3.48 -3.79 11.35
CA PHE A 44 -2.62 -2.84 12.09
C PHE A 44 -2.10 -3.39 13.42
N LYS A 45 -2.75 -4.42 13.96
CA LYS A 45 -2.28 -5.17 15.14
C LYS A 45 -1.25 -6.26 14.81
N GLU A 46 -1.03 -6.59 13.53
CA GLU A 46 0.04 -7.51 13.14
C GLU A 46 1.39 -6.98 13.62
N GLY A 47 2.24 -7.88 14.13
CA GLY A 47 3.49 -7.50 14.82
C GLY A 47 4.39 -6.60 13.98
N GLU A 48 4.51 -6.88 12.68
CA GLU A 48 5.35 -6.11 11.75
C GLU A 48 4.80 -4.70 11.49
N VAL A 49 3.47 -4.59 11.32
CA VAL A 49 2.78 -3.30 11.10
C VAL A 49 2.87 -2.45 12.36
N MET A 50 2.59 -3.06 13.51
CA MET A 50 2.67 -2.42 14.82
C MET A 50 4.09 -1.95 15.14
N GLN A 51 5.12 -2.73 14.80
CA GLN A 51 6.52 -2.32 14.95
C GLN A 51 6.84 -1.12 14.05
N SER A 52 6.37 -1.13 12.80
CA SER A 52 6.55 -0.02 11.86
C SER A 52 5.89 1.28 12.37
N LEU A 53 4.70 1.17 12.95
CA LEU A 53 3.99 2.30 13.57
C LEU A 53 4.71 2.82 14.82
N LYS A 54 5.31 1.94 15.63
CA LYS A 54 6.06 2.30 16.85
C LYS A 54 7.47 2.81 16.58
N ALA A 55 8.03 2.50 15.41
CA ALA A 55 9.39 2.89 15.05
C ALA A 55 9.56 4.42 14.93
N SER A 56 8.47 5.16 14.68
CA SER A 56 8.47 6.61 14.59
C SER A 56 7.13 7.20 15.03
N ASN A 57 7.17 8.24 15.87
CA ASN A 57 5.97 8.99 16.28
C ASN A 57 5.26 9.69 15.11
N ASN A 58 5.92 9.79 13.94
CA ASN A 58 5.36 10.40 12.75
C ASN A 58 4.58 9.41 11.88
N MET A 59 4.68 8.10 12.18
CA MET A 59 3.91 7.06 11.50
C MET A 59 2.49 6.99 12.06
N VAL A 60 1.51 6.87 11.16
CA VAL A 60 0.13 6.56 11.53
C VAL A 60 -0.46 5.47 10.66
N ALA A 61 -1.37 4.71 11.24
CA ALA A 61 -2.18 3.76 10.51
C ALA A 61 -3.18 4.53 9.64
N VAL A 62 -3.15 4.31 8.33
CA VAL A 62 -4.13 4.90 7.42
C VAL A 62 -4.80 3.83 6.58
N ALA A 63 -6.11 3.99 6.40
CA ALA A 63 -6.89 3.27 5.41
C ALA A 63 -7.29 4.28 4.32
N ILE A 64 -6.95 3.99 3.08
CA ILE A 64 -7.25 4.86 1.93
C ILE A 64 -8.28 4.14 1.07
N GLN A 65 -9.41 4.78 0.77
CA GLN A 65 -10.39 4.30 -0.19
C GLN A 65 -10.24 5.01 -1.54
N GLU A 66 -10.25 4.22 -2.60
CA GLU A 66 -10.24 4.68 -3.99
C GLU A 66 -11.36 3.96 -4.74
N LYS A 67 -12.27 4.71 -5.38
CA LYS A 67 -13.25 4.12 -6.29
C LYS A 67 -12.56 3.67 -7.56
N GLN A 68 -12.73 2.40 -7.92
CA GLN A 68 -12.27 1.85 -9.18
C GLN A 68 -13.32 2.04 -10.28
N SER A 69 -12.87 1.94 -11.54
CA SER A 69 -13.73 2.11 -12.71
C SER A 69 -14.80 1.02 -12.86
N ASP A 70 -14.66 -0.10 -12.14
CA ASP A 70 -15.54 -1.28 -12.17
C ASP A 70 -16.55 -1.29 -11.01
N GLU A 71 -16.84 -0.13 -10.43
CA GLU A 71 -17.70 0.06 -9.24
C GLU A 71 -17.16 -0.59 -7.96
N ARG A 72 -15.98 -1.22 -7.99
CA ARG A 72 -15.32 -1.73 -6.78
C ARG A 72 -14.60 -0.60 -6.05
N LEU A 73 -14.38 -0.83 -4.76
CA LEU A 73 -13.60 0.02 -3.87
C LEU A 73 -12.25 -0.64 -3.63
N LYS A 74 -11.18 0.08 -3.94
CA LYS A 74 -9.82 -0.29 -3.57
C LYS A 74 -9.50 0.33 -2.22
N ILE A 75 -9.29 -0.51 -1.22
CA ILE A 75 -8.91 -0.10 0.13
C ILE A 75 -7.43 -0.44 0.35
N THR A 76 -6.62 0.58 0.59
CA THR A 76 -5.20 0.41 0.89
C THR A 76 -4.98 0.64 2.37
N LEU A 77 -4.48 -0.38 3.07
CA LEU A 77 -4.09 -0.32 4.48
C LEU A 77 -2.58 -0.24 4.57
N THR A 78 -2.05 0.80 5.19
CA THR A 78 -0.59 0.99 5.30
C THR A 78 -0.24 1.99 6.40
N PRO A 79 0.96 1.91 7.00
CA PRO A 79 1.56 3.01 7.74
C PRO A 79 1.87 4.20 6.82
N TYR A 80 1.54 5.40 7.27
CA TYR A 80 1.80 6.66 6.58
C TYR A 80 2.70 7.56 7.41
N ASP A 81 3.75 8.08 6.80
CA ASP A 81 4.63 9.06 7.44
C ASP A 81 4.08 10.47 7.22
N LYS A 82 3.59 11.09 8.30
CA LYS A 82 3.06 12.47 8.24
C LYS A 82 4.12 13.52 7.96
N GLN A 83 5.37 13.27 8.35
CA GLN A 83 6.47 14.23 8.19
C GLN A 83 6.89 14.31 6.73
N GLN A 84 7.00 13.16 6.07
CA GLN A 84 7.38 13.07 4.65
C GLN A 84 6.17 13.09 3.71
N ASN A 85 4.96 13.08 4.27
CA ASN A 85 3.70 13.05 3.54
C ASN A 85 3.67 11.93 2.47
N THR A 86 4.16 10.75 2.84
CA THR A 86 4.34 9.62 1.93
C THR A 86 4.23 8.27 2.65
N ILE A 87 4.04 7.20 1.88
CA ILE A 87 4.08 5.82 2.35
C ILE A 87 5.50 5.30 2.10
N PRO A 88 6.29 5.00 3.15
CA PRO A 88 7.65 4.54 2.95
C PRO A 88 7.69 3.16 2.27
N PRO A 89 8.64 2.89 1.34
CA PRO A 89 8.64 1.65 0.55
C PRO A 89 8.98 0.37 1.35
N SER A 90 9.35 0.51 2.62
CA SER A 90 9.69 -0.58 3.54
C SER A 90 8.56 -0.96 4.48
N VAL A 91 7.45 -0.22 4.51
CA VAL A 91 6.35 -0.53 5.43
C VAL A 91 5.44 -1.61 4.85
N PRO A 92 4.90 -2.50 5.71
CA PRO A 92 3.91 -3.48 5.29
C PRO A 92 2.65 -2.77 4.81
N MET A 93 2.13 -3.21 3.65
CA MET A 93 0.89 -2.69 3.08
C MET A 93 0.01 -3.84 2.59
N LYS A 94 -1.30 -3.70 2.77
CA LYS A 94 -2.31 -4.59 2.20
C LYS A 94 -3.27 -3.80 1.33
N ILE A 95 -3.59 -4.33 0.16
CA ILE A 95 -4.58 -3.76 -0.74
C ILE A 95 -5.75 -4.74 -0.81
N TYR A 96 -6.95 -4.23 -0.59
CA TYR A 96 -8.20 -4.96 -0.75
C TYR A 96 -8.98 -4.37 -1.93
N LEU A 97 -9.58 -5.23 -2.74
CA LEU A 97 -10.56 -4.85 -3.74
C LEU A 97 -11.90 -5.39 -3.28
N VAL A 98 -12.81 -4.49 -2.92
CA VAL A 98 -14.10 -4.85 -2.32
C VAL A 98 -15.28 -4.23 -3.02
N LYS A 99 -16.43 -4.91 -3.00
CA LYS A 99 -17.66 -4.33 -3.53
C LYS A 99 -18.29 -3.37 -2.53
N ARG A 100 -18.18 -3.67 -1.24
CA ARG A 100 -18.80 -2.90 -0.16
C ARG A 100 -17.89 -2.81 1.06
N LEU A 101 -18.08 -1.77 1.85
CA LEU A 101 -17.52 -1.66 3.19
C LEU A 101 -18.59 -2.05 4.20
N ASP A 102 -18.16 -2.68 5.29
CA ASP A 102 -19.02 -2.87 6.46
C ASP A 102 -19.50 -1.52 7.01
N GLU A 103 -20.66 -1.49 7.66
CA GLU A 103 -21.27 -0.22 8.10
C GLU A 103 -20.36 0.60 9.00
N ASP A 104 -19.66 -0.06 9.92
CA ASP A 104 -18.76 0.61 10.85
C ASP A 104 -17.60 1.26 10.10
N LEU A 105 -17.02 0.53 9.14
CA LEU A 105 -15.91 1.05 8.34
C LEU A 105 -16.38 2.19 7.43
N ALA A 106 -17.53 2.04 6.77
CA ALA A 106 -18.15 3.06 5.93
C ALA A 106 -18.45 4.34 6.72
N LYS A 107 -18.99 4.22 7.93
CA LYS A 107 -19.27 5.36 8.84
C LYS A 107 -17.99 6.10 9.23
N ASN A 108 -16.90 5.37 9.47
CA ASN A 108 -15.60 5.97 9.81
C ASN A 108 -14.98 6.73 8.63
N PHE A 109 -15.11 6.21 7.40
CA PHE A 109 -14.71 6.95 6.20
C PHE A 109 -15.59 8.18 5.97
N GLY A 110 -16.91 8.03 6.10
CA GLY A 110 -17.88 9.07 5.75
C GLY A 110 -17.65 9.54 4.31
N ASP A 111 -17.46 10.85 4.14
CA ASP A 111 -17.17 11.47 2.83
C ASP A 111 -15.68 11.54 2.50
N LYS A 112 -14.80 11.03 3.36
CA LYS A 112 -13.35 11.13 3.20
C LYS A 112 -12.80 9.95 2.44
N SER A 113 -11.78 10.19 1.62
CA SER A 113 -11.02 9.13 0.93
C SER A 113 -9.94 8.50 1.82
N MET A 114 -9.62 9.12 2.95
CA MET A 114 -8.59 8.64 3.88
C MET A 114 -9.11 8.66 5.31
N LEU A 115 -8.95 7.52 5.98
CA LEU A 115 -9.23 7.32 7.40
C LEU A 115 -7.91 7.13 8.13
N VAL A 116 -7.66 7.95 9.14
CA VAL A 116 -6.54 7.77 10.08
C VAL A 116 -7.06 6.97 11.27
N LEU A 117 -6.43 5.85 11.56
CA LEU A 117 -6.77 4.99 12.69
C LEU A 117 -5.87 5.38 13.87
N GLN A 118 -6.48 5.89 14.94
CA GLN A 118 -5.82 6.29 16.18
C GLN A 118 -5.99 5.23 17.27
#